data_AF-A0A0C9YS46-F1
#
_entry.id   AF-A0A0C9YS46-F1
#
_cell.length_a   1.000
_cell.length_b   1.000
_cell.length_c   1.000
_cell.angle_alpha   90.00
_cell.angle_beta   90.00
_cell.angle_gamma   90.00
#
_symmetry.space_group_name_H-M   'P 1'
#
loop_
_entity.id
_entity.type
_entity.pdbx_description
1 polymer ?
#
loop_
_entity_poly.entity_id
_entity_poly.type
_entity_poly.pdbx_seq_one_letter_code
_entity_poly.pdbx_strand_id
1 'polypeptide(L)'
;MVLSLRKASKQREATIRWLNKPGILEAQREKARLRAARQTRNCERKKAESIAGVHSRSAGPIEHIPDQSHLDDDVDLITSSLHSSAAGPIPTLPELRLSIDEWKSDWGPESVWLKKFDESLCKAWEKGLASTDRFFTECEDHAREGHCLLRLLQQFASTMRSIQQGRQVDTYLQIFDLLEVVLSEVKFFEIKLDEYAPAVPYSQVSDARYYSGM
;
A
#
# COMPACT_ATOMS: atom_id res chain seq x y z
N MET A 1 -25.75 2.40 28.88
CA MET A 1 -24.50 1.75 29.36
C MET A 1 -24.54 0.23 29.41
N VAL A 2 -25.62 -0.43 29.85
CA VAL A 2 -25.68 -1.89 30.08
C VAL A 2 -25.52 -2.75 28.81
N LEU A 3 -25.92 -2.26 27.63
CA LEU A 3 -25.81 -2.99 26.36
C LEU A 3 -24.36 -3.11 25.83
N SER A 4 -23.49 -2.15 26.15
CA SER A 4 -22.09 -2.14 25.72
C SER A 4 -21.26 -3.20 26.45
N LEU A 5 -21.49 -3.37 27.75
CA LEU A 5 -20.83 -4.39 28.58
C LEU A 5 -21.16 -5.83 28.12
N ARG A 6 -22.40 -6.06 27.66
CA ARG A 6 -22.82 -7.38 27.13
C ARG A 6 -22.14 -7.72 25.80
N LYS A 7 -21.89 -6.73 24.94
CA LYS A 7 -21.16 -6.95 23.67
C LYS A 7 -19.69 -7.30 23.92
N ALA A 8 -19.03 -6.58 24.83
CA ALA A 8 -17.63 -6.84 25.19
C ALA A 8 -17.44 -8.23 25.86
N SER A 9 -18.39 -8.67 26.68
CA SER A 9 -18.33 -10.01 27.30
C SER A 9 -18.45 -11.13 26.27
N LYS A 10 -19.38 -11.00 25.32
CA LYS A 10 -19.58 -11.98 24.24
C LYS A 10 -18.36 -12.08 23.33
N GLN A 11 -17.68 -10.97 23.05
CA GLN A 11 -16.44 -10.97 22.28
C GLN A 11 -15.32 -11.69 23.03
N ARG A 12 -15.14 -11.45 24.34
CA ARG A 12 -14.12 -12.16 25.13
C ARG A 12 -14.38 -13.67 25.16
N GLU A 13 -15.63 -14.08 25.34
CA GLU A 13 -16.01 -15.49 25.31
C GLU A 13 -15.75 -16.14 23.94
N ALA A 14 -16.04 -15.44 22.85
CA ALA A 14 -15.74 -15.91 21.49
C ALA A 14 -14.23 -16.06 21.26
N THR A 15 -13.43 -15.09 21.71
CA THR A 15 -11.97 -15.15 21.63
C THR A 15 -11.40 -16.30 22.47
N ILE A 16 -11.89 -16.50 23.69
CA ILE A 16 -11.46 -17.61 24.56
C ILE A 16 -11.84 -18.96 23.93
N ARG A 17 -13.06 -19.09 23.40
CA ARG A 17 -13.50 -20.32 22.70
C ARG A 17 -12.65 -20.61 21.46
N TRP A 18 -12.25 -19.58 20.73
CA TRP A 18 -11.40 -19.73 19.54
C TRP A 18 -9.97 -20.11 19.92
N LEU A 19 -9.40 -19.48 20.95
CA LEU A 19 -8.04 -19.79 21.45
C LEU A 19 -7.93 -21.18 22.07
N ASN A 20 -9.00 -21.66 22.72
CA ASN A 20 -9.04 -23.00 23.32
C ASN A 20 -9.23 -24.14 22.31
N LYS A 21 -9.35 -23.84 21.00
CA LYS A 21 -9.34 -24.89 19.98
C LYS A 21 -7.96 -25.57 19.96
N PRO A 22 -7.91 -26.91 19.93
CA PRO A 22 -6.64 -27.64 19.92
C PRO A 22 -5.78 -27.20 18.74
N GLY A 23 -4.50 -26.91 19.01
CA GLY A 23 -3.51 -26.49 18.00
C GLY A 23 -3.48 -24.98 17.67
N ILE A 24 -4.51 -24.19 17.98
CA ILE A 24 -4.52 -22.75 17.62
C ILE A 24 -3.53 -21.93 18.45
N LEU A 25 -3.47 -22.18 19.76
CA LEU A 25 -2.51 -21.52 20.66
C LEU A 25 -1.06 -21.83 20.26
N GLU A 26 -0.78 -23.06 19.87
CA GLU A 26 0.55 -23.51 19.46
C GLU A 26 0.94 -22.93 18.10
N ALA A 27 0.03 -22.93 17.13
CA ALA A 27 0.23 -22.28 15.83
C ALA A 27 0.45 -20.76 15.97
N GLN A 28 -0.26 -20.08 16.88
CA GLN A 28 -0.03 -18.66 17.15
C GLN A 28 1.32 -18.40 17.81
N ARG A 29 1.71 -19.22 18.79
CA ARG A 29 3.04 -19.13 19.43
C ARG A 29 4.15 -19.36 18.42
N GLU A 30 4.01 -20.34 17.54
CA GLU A 30 5.00 -20.60 16.49
C GLU A 30 5.07 -19.45 15.48
N LYS A 31 3.92 -18.90 15.06
CA LYS A 31 3.87 -17.71 14.20
C LYS A 31 4.48 -16.47 14.88
N ALA A 32 4.35 -16.32 16.20
CA ALA A 32 5.02 -15.26 16.95
C ALA A 32 6.54 -15.47 17.00
N ARG A 33 6.99 -16.72 17.22
CA ARG A 33 8.40 -17.10 17.23
C ARG A 33 9.09 -16.84 15.89
N LEU A 34 8.43 -17.21 14.79
CA LEU A 34 8.92 -16.96 13.43
C LEU A 34 9.03 -15.46 13.10
N ARG A 35 8.06 -14.65 13.56
CA ARG A 35 8.12 -13.19 13.40
C ARG A 35 9.28 -12.58 14.18
N ALA A 36 9.49 -13.00 15.42
CA ALA A 36 10.63 -12.55 16.23
C ALA A 36 11.96 -12.93 15.57
N ALA A 37 12.11 -14.17 15.09
CA ALA A 37 13.32 -14.63 14.41
C ALA A 37 13.59 -13.85 13.11
N ARG A 38 12.56 -13.52 12.33
CA ARG A 38 12.69 -12.70 11.11
C ARG A 38 13.13 -11.28 11.45
N GLN A 39 12.60 -10.71 12.53
CA GLN A 39 12.96 -9.37 12.98
C GLN A 39 14.42 -9.31 13.45
N THR A 40 14.89 -10.31 14.20
CA THR A 40 16.31 -10.41 14.62
C THR A 40 17.24 -10.44 13.40
N ARG A 41 16.96 -11.29 12.41
CA ARG A 41 17.77 -11.38 11.18
C ARG A 41 17.81 -10.06 10.41
N ASN A 42 16.68 -9.36 10.34
CA ASN A 42 16.60 -8.06 9.66
C ASN A 42 17.39 -6.96 10.41
N CYS A 43 17.36 -6.97 11.74
CA CYS A 43 18.16 -6.05 12.57
C CYS A 43 19.66 -6.31 12.42
N GLU A 44 20.07 -7.59 12.39
CA GLU A 44 21.47 -7.98 12.17
C GLU A 44 21.96 -7.55 10.78
N ARG A 45 21.14 -7.73 9.74
CA ARG A 45 21.48 -7.29 8.37
C ARG A 45 21.67 -5.78 8.28
N LYS A 46 20.73 -5.00 8.83
CA LYS A 46 20.82 -3.53 8.88
C LYS A 46 22.05 -3.05 9.66
N LYS A 47 22.42 -3.74 10.74
CA LYS A 47 23.63 -3.42 11.51
C LYS A 47 24.91 -3.71 10.72
N ALA A 48 24.95 -4.79 9.94
CA ALA A 48 26.09 -5.11 9.07
C ALA A 48 26.24 -4.10 7.91
N GLU A 49 25.13 -3.67 7.31
CA GLU A 49 25.10 -2.65 6.25
C GLU A 49 25.58 -1.28 6.76
N SER A 50 25.20 -0.91 7.99
CA SER A 50 25.66 0.35 8.63
C SER A 50 27.17 0.37 8.93
N ILE A 51 27.82 -0.78 9.10
CA ILE A 51 29.27 -0.87 9.38
C ILE A 51 30.07 -0.81 8.07
N ALA A 52 29.52 -1.32 6.96
CA ALA A 52 30.16 -1.30 5.64
C ALA A 52 30.18 0.10 4.98
N GLY A 53 29.26 1.00 5.33
CA GLY A 53 29.13 2.33 4.72
C GLY A 53 30.13 3.41 5.21
N VAL A 54 31.03 3.11 6.15
CA VAL A 54 31.88 4.13 6.82
C VAL A 54 33.25 4.35 6.15
N HIS A 55 33.64 3.56 5.14
CA HIS A 55 35.02 3.57 4.60
C HIS A 55 35.22 4.21 3.21
N SER A 56 34.39 5.18 2.77
CA SER A 56 34.64 5.87 1.49
C SER A 56 34.35 7.36 1.52
N ARG A 57 35.29 8.13 2.08
CA ARG A 57 35.52 9.53 1.71
C ARG A 57 37.02 9.82 1.71
N SER A 58 37.58 10.05 0.52
CA SER A 58 38.88 10.69 0.30
C SER A 58 38.75 11.74 -0.80
N ALA A 59 39.38 12.90 -0.56
CA ALA A 59 39.60 14.11 -1.38
C ALA A 59 39.80 13.88 -2.89
N GLY A 60 39.55 14.80 -3.84
CA GLY A 60 39.28 16.25 -3.96
C GLY A 60 39.28 16.56 -5.50
N PRO A 61 39.63 17.75 -6.05
CA PRO A 61 39.35 19.15 -5.70
C PRO A 61 38.59 19.93 -6.83
N ILE A 62 38.31 21.19 -6.51
CA ILE A 62 37.58 22.28 -7.19
C ILE A 62 38.01 22.56 -8.66
N GLU A 63 37.05 22.84 -9.56
CA GLU A 63 37.14 24.02 -10.45
C GLU A 63 35.82 24.45 -11.16
N HIS A 64 35.56 25.75 -11.04
CA HIS A 64 34.90 26.70 -11.95
C HIS A 64 33.41 26.58 -12.37
N ILE A 65 32.65 27.59 -11.91
CA ILE A 65 31.35 28.06 -12.41
C ILE A 65 31.59 29.01 -13.61
N PRO A 66 30.71 29.04 -14.62
CA PRO A 66 29.89 30.25 -14.79
C PRO A 66 28.41 29.98 -15.13
N ASP A 67 27.56 30.51 -14.27
CA ASP A 67 26.34 31.28 -14.54
C ASP A 67 25.70 31.17 -15.94
N GLN A 68 24.61 30.40 -16.03
CA GLN A 68 23.50 30.66 -16.94
C GLN A 68 22.18 30.28 -16.26
N SER A 69 21.31 31.29 -16.14
CA SER A 69 19.86 31.21 -15.99
C SER A 69 19.22 30.03 -16.73
N HIS A 70 18.16 29.43 -16.17
CA HIS A 70 16.89 29.05 -16.82
C HIS A 70 16.27 27.77 -16.21
N LEU A 71 15.03 27.91 -15.73
CA LEU A 71 13.99 26.90 -15.37
C LEU A 71 14.07 26.20 -14.00
N ASP A 72 13.26 26.72 -13.08
CA ASP A 72 12.45 25.88 -12.20
C ASP A 72 11.52 25.03 -13.08
N ASP A 73 11.73 23.71 -13.13
CA ASP A 73 10.75 22.69 -13.54
C ASP A 73 11.41 21.30 -13.37
N ASP A 74 11.48 20.79 -12.13
CA ASP A 74 12.04 19.44 -11.88
C ASP A 74 11.28 18.67 -10.79
N VAL A 75 9.94 18.82 -10.80
CA VAL A 75 9.02 18.02 -9.95
C VAL A 75 7.94 17.30 -10.78
N ASP A 76 7.93 17.45 -12.11
CA ASP A 76 6.87 16.91 -12.99
C ASP A 76 7.24 15.59 -13.72
N LEU A 77 8.42 15.02 -13.47
CA LEU A 77 8.87 13.83 -14.21
C LEU A 77 8.16 12.53 -13.80
N ILE A 78 7.67 12.42 -12.55
CA ILE A 78 7.06 11.17 -12.07
C ILE A 78 5.57 11.12 -12.42
N THR A 79 4.86 12.24 -12.29
CA THR A 79 3.44 12.36 -12.62
C THR A 79 3.17 12.19 -14.12
N SER A 80 4.11 12.62 -14.97
CA SER A 80 3.97 12.54 -16.44
C SER A 80 4.19 11.13 -17.01
N SER A 81 4.87 10.24 -16.30
CA SER A 81 5.18 8.88 -16.80
C SER A 81 3.98 7.93 -16.74
N LEU A 82 3.05 8.15 -15.80
CA LEU A 82 1.89 7.28 -15.59
C LEU A 82 0.70 7.58 -16.52
N HIS A 83 0.76 8.67 -17.30
CA HIS A 83 -0.32 9.10 -18.18
C HIS A 83 -0.07 8.91 -19.68
N SER A 84 1.12 8.47 -20.09
CA SER A 84 1.39 8.20 -21.52
C SER A 84 1.03 6.76 -21.90
N SER A 85 -0.22 6.58 -22.31
CA SER A 85 -0.67 5.42 -23.10
C SER A 85 -0.06 5.49 -24.52
N ALA A 86 1.26 5.35 -24.63
CA ALA A 86 1.96 5.17 -25.90
C ALA A 86 3.31 4.45 -25.68
N ALA A 87 3.33 3.14 -25.94
CA ALA A 87 4.50 2.33 -26.30
C ALA A 87 5.82 2.57 -25.52
N GLY A 88 5.76 2.83 -24.22
CA GLY A 88 6.95 2.83 -23.36
C GLY A 88 7.48 1.40 -23.17
N PRO A 89 8.80 1.21 -22.96
CA PRO A 89 9.33 -0.09 -22.56
C PRO A 89 8.68 -0.53 -21.24
N ILE A 90 8.34 -1.82 -21.14
CA ILE A 90 7.81 -2.39 -19.90
C ILE A 90 8.87 -2.25 -18.80
N PRO A 91 8.54 -1.71 -17.63
CA PRO A 91 9.51 -1.52 -16.56
C PRO A 91 10.10 -2.85 -16.07
N THR A 92 11.34 -2.81 -15.61
CA THR A 92 11.99 -3.97 -15.01
C THR A 92 11.45 -4.25 -13.61
N LEU A 93 11.65 -5.46 -13.08
CA LEU A 93 11.19 -5.80 -11.72
C LEU A 93 11.78 -4.89 -10.63
N PRO A 94 13.08 -4.51 -10.66
CA PRO A 94 13.63 -3.50 -9.74
C PRO A 94 12.96 -2.14 -9.85
N GLU A 95 12.65 -1.67 -11.07
CA GLU A 95 11.93 -0.40 -11.27
C GLU A 95 10.54 -0.46 -10.67
N LEU A 96 9.78 -1.55 -10.92
CA LEU A 96 8.46 -1.75 -10.32
C LEU A 96 8.50 -1.72 -8.79
N ARG A 97 9.54 -2.28 -8.17
CA ARG A 97 9.72 -2.21 -6.71
C ARG A 97 9.91 -0.79 -6.22
N LEU A 98 10.76 -0.02 -6.89
CA LEU A 98 11.01 1.37 -6.54
C LEU A 98 9.72 2.18 -6.68
N SER A 99 9.00 2.04 -7.80
CA SER A 99 7.72 2.73 -7.99
C SER A 99 6.69 2.37 -6.93
N ILE A 100 6.61 1.10 -6.52
CA ILE A 100 5.71 0.67 -5.45
C ILE A 100 6.16 1.21 -4.10
N ASP A 101 7.46 1.18 -3.78
CA ASP A 101 7.97 1.71 -2.52
C ASP A 101 7.80 3.23 -2.41
N GLU A 102 7.88 3.97 -3.52
CA GLU A 102 7.60 5.41 -3.60
C GLU A 102 6.10 5.72 -3.51
N TRP A 103 5.26 4.91 -4.15
CA TRP A 103 3.80 5.09 -4.14
C TRP A 103 3.18 4.78 -2.78
N LYS A 104 3.69 3.80 -2.04
CA LYS A 104 3.06 3.35 -0.79
C LYS A 104 2.94 4.47 0.24
N SER A 105 1.80 4.46 0.93
CA SER A 105 1.57 5.35 2.07
C SER A 105 2.58 5.10 3.19
N ASP A 106 3.03 6.17 3.82
CA ASP A 106 3.91 6.13 5.00
C ASP A 106 3.18 5.72 6.30
N TRP A 107 1.93 5.26 6.19
CA TRP A 107 1.06 4.91 7.31
C TRP A 107 1.50 3.64 8.06
N GLY A 108 2.49 2.93 7.53
CA GLY A 108 3.06 1.74 8.15
C GLY A 108 2.26 0.46 7.83
N PRO A 109 2.24 -0.54 8.73
CA PRO A 109 1.60 -1.82 8.43
C PRO A 109 0.07 -1.74 8.38
N GLU A 110 -0.56 -2.61 7.59
CA GLU A 110 -2.02 -2.65 7.39
C GLU A 110 -2.85 -2.56 8.69
N SER A 111 -2.38 -3.22 9.76
CA SER A 111 -3.04 -3.20 11.08
C SER A 111 -3.28 -1.82 11.67
N VAL A 112 -2.59 -0.78 11.19
CA VAL A 112 -2.76 0.60 11.67
C VAL A 112 -3.40 1.54 10.65
N TRP A 113 -3.68 1.08 9.42
CA TRP A 113 -4.21 1.93 8.36
C TRP A 113 -5.52 2.60 8.73
N LEU A 114 -6.49 1.88 9.31
CA LEU A 114 -7.76 2.46 9.75
C LEU A 114 -7.54 3.63 10.73
N LYS A 115 -6.69 3.42 11.73
CA LYS A 115 -6.36 4.45 12.71
C LYS A 115 -5.71 5.67 12.03
N LYS A 116 -4.82 5.45 11.06
CA LYS A 116 -4.14 6.52 10.34
C LYS A 116 -5.07 7.29 9.41
N PHE A 117 -5.98 6.59 8.75
CA PHE A 117 -7.03 7.19 7.95
C PHE A 117 -7.91 8.09 8.82
N ASP A 118 -8.41 7.59 9.95
CA ASP A 118 -9.25 8.36 10.87
C ASP A 118 -8.50 9.59 11.43
N GLU A 119 -7.21 9.43 11.82
CA GLU A 119 -6.36 10.55 12.26
C GLU A 119 -6.21 11.62 11.17
N SER A 120 -6.01 11.23 9.92
CA SER A 120 -5.85 12.15 8.78
C SER A 120 -7.17 12.83 8.43
N LEU A 121 -8.28 12.10 8.42
CA LEU A 121 -9.62 12.62 8.17
C LEU A 121 -10.05 13.61 9.26
N CYS A 122 -9.85 13.28 10.55
CA CYS A 122 -10.12 14.21 11.64
C CYS A 122 -9.35 15.52 11.48
N LYS A 123 -8.05 15.46 11.15
CA LYS A 123 -7.24 16.66 10.88
C LYS A 123 -7.76 17.46 9.69
N ALA A 124 -8.25 16.79 8.65
CA ALA A 124 -8.84 17.45 7.48
C ALA A 124 -10.14 18.15 7.85
N TRP A 125 -11.02 17.49 8.62
CA TRP A 125 -12.26 18.08 9.14
C TRP A 125 -12.02 19.30 10.03
N GLU A 126 -11.04 19.23 10.94
CA GLU A 126 -10.66 20.37 11.80
C GLU A 126 -10.23 21.60 10.99
N LYS A 127 -9.68 21.40 9.79
CA LYS A 127 -9.29 22.48 8.86
C LYS A 127 -10.43 22.94 7.94
N GLY A 128 -11.57 22.26 7.96
CA GLY A 128 -12.78 22.63 7.21
C GLY A 128 -12.98 21.86 5.90
N LEU A 129 -14.08 22.20 5.23
CA LEU A 129 -14.61 21.44 4.08
C LEU A 129 -13.60 21.31 2.93
N ALA A 130 -12.96 22.39 2.50
CA ALA A 130 -11.98 22.35 1.40
C ALA A 130 -10.78 21.42 1.69
N SER A 131 -10.34 21.33 2.96
CA SER A 131 -9.28 20.39 3.34
C SER A 131 -9.77 18.95 3.36
N THR A 132 -11.04 18.74 3.68
CA THR A 132 -11.69 17.43 3.67
C THR A 132 -11.87 16.91 2.25
N ASP A 133 -12.38 17.75 1.35
CA ASP A 133 -12.54 17.41 -0.07
C ASP A 133 -11.18 17.08 -0.68
N ARG A 134 -10.16 17.91 -0.41
CA ARG A 134 -8.79 17.65 -0.85
C ARG A 134 -8.25 16.30 -0.34
N PHE A 135 -8.49 15.96 0.93
CA PHE A 135 -8.05 14.67 1.49
C PHE A 135 -8.69 13.49 0.75
N PHE A 136 -9.98 13.57 0.42
CA PHE A 136 -10.64 12.53 -0.37
C PHE A 136 -10.13 12.47 -1.80
N THR A 137 -9.88 13.61 -2.46
CA THR A 137 -9.25 13.64 -3.78
C THR A 137 -7.86 13.00 -3.75
N GLU A 138 -7.03 13.28 -2.74
CA GLU A 138 -5.72 12.64 -2.56
C GLU A 138 -5.87 11.11 -2.39
N CYS A 139 -6.90 10.63 -1.68
CA CYS A 139 -7.18 9.20 -1.56
C CYS A 139 -7.62 8.57 -2.91
N GLU A 140 -8.43 9.27 -3.69
CA GLU A 140 -8.87 8.82 -5.03
C GLU A 140 -7.70 8.74 -6.00
N ASP A 141 -6.84 9.77 -5.99
CA ASP A 141 -5.63 9.83 -6.80
C ASP A 141 -4.68 8.68 -6.43
N HIS A 142 -4.45 8.44 -5.14
CA HIS A 142 -3.63 7.34 -4.63
C HIS A 142 -4.14 5.97 -5.08
N ALA A 143 -5.45 5.73 -4.98
CA ALA A 143 -6.08 4.49 -5.43
C ALA A 143 -5.95 4.32 -6.96
N ARG A 144 -6.13 5.40 -7.73
CA ARG A 144 -5.98 5.40 -9.19
C ARG A 144 -4.56 5.09 -9.62
N GLU A 145 -3.56 5.68 -8.97
CA GLU A 145 -2.14 5.37 -9.21
C GLU A 145 -1.82 3.91 -8.89
N GLY A 146 -2.34 3.39 -7.78
CA GLY A 146 -2.22 1.97 -7.45
C GLY A 146 -2.81 1.05 -8.53
N HIS A 147 -3.94 1.41 -9.14
CA HIS A 147 -4.48 0.69 -10.30
C HIS A 147 -3.58 0.75 -11.53
N CYS A 148 -2.86 1.85 -11.75
CA CYS A 148 -1.83 1.91 -12.80
C CYS A 148 -0.71 0.89 -12.51
N LEU A 149 -0.23 0.81 -11.27
CA LEU A 149 0.78 -0.17 -10.85
C LEU A 149 0.28 -1.62 -11.00
N LEU A 150 -0.97 -1.91 -10.64
CA LEU A 150 -1.58 -3.23 -10.85
C LEU A 150 -1.60 -3.63 -12.33
N ARG A 151 -1.93 -2.69 -13.22
CA ARG A 151 -1.90 -2.92 -14.67
C ARG A 151 -0.48 -3.19 -15.17
N LEU A 152 0.52 -2.45 -14.67
CA LEU A 152 1.93 -2.69 -15.01
C LEU A 152 2.42 -4.06 -14.53
N LEU A 153 2.09 -4.45 -13.30
CA LEU A 153 2.40 -5.80 -12.77
C LEU A 153 1.75 -6.90 -13.62
N GLN A 154 0.51 -6.70 -14.08
CA GLN A 154 -0.19 -7.64 -14.96
C GLN A 154 0.48 -7.76 -16.33
N GLN A 155 0.88 -6.63 -16.94
CA GLN A 155 1.61 -6.61 -18.21
C GLN A 155 2.97 -7.31 -18.07
N PHE A 156 3.71 -7.01 -17.02
CA PHE A 156 5.00 -7.64 -16.72
C PHE A 156 4.87 -9.16 -16.58
N ALA A 157 3.91 -9.64 -15.78
CA ALA A 157 3.65 -11.07 -15.61
C ALA A 157 3.26 -11.77 -16.91
N SER A 158 2.51 -11.08 -17.78
CA SER A 158 2.10 -11.61 -19.09
C SER A 158 3.28 -11.75 -20.06
N THR A 159 4.17 -10.76 -20.08
CA THR A 159 5.41 -10.77 -20.89
C THR A 159 6.38 -11.84 -20.41
N MET A 160 6.51 -12.04 -19.10
CA MET A 160 7.37 -13.10 -18.58
C MET A 160 6.90 -14.50 -18.97
N ARG A 161 5.57 -14.73 -18.98
CA ARG A 161 4.99 -16.00 -19.39
C ARG A 161 5.29 -16.35 -20.85
N SER A 162 5.40 -15.36 -21.74
CA SER A 162 5.69 -15.61 -23.15
C SER A 162 7.17 -15.91 -23.42
N ILE A 163 8.08 -15.34 -22.61
CA ILE A 163 9.54 -15.43 -22.86
C ILE A 163 10.16 -16.71 -22.27
N GLN A 164 9.70 -17.22 -21.11
CA GLN A 164 10.40 -18.31 -20.42
C GLN A 164 9.50 -19.42 -19.88
N GLN A 165 9.49 -20.58 -20.56
CA GLN A 165 8.80 -21.80 -20.16
C GLN A 165 9.55 -22.67 -19.12
N GLY A 166 10.68 -22.21 -18.54
CA GLY A 166 11.42 -23.02 -17.56
C GLY A 166 12.28 -22.21 -16.59
N ARG A 167 11.99 -22.32 -15.29
CA ARG A 167 12.68 -21.74 -14.11
C ARG A 167 12.45 -20.25 -13.79
N GLN A 168 11.23 -19.88 -13.39
CA GLN A 168 10.98 -18.54 -12.83
C GLN A 168 10.08 -18.50 -11.59
N VAL A 169 10.05 -19.58 -10.79
CA VAL A 169 9.24 -19.63 -9.56
C VAL A 169 9.52 -18.43 -8.65
N ASP A 170 10.80 -18.07 -8.48
CA ASP A 170 11.19 -16.95 -7.62
C ASP A 170 10.66 -15.61 -8.13
N THR A 171 10.65 -15.40 -9.44
CA THR A 171 10.13 -14.14 -10.00
C THR A 171 8.62 -14.05 -9.89
N TYR A 172 7.91 -15.16 -10.10
CA TYR A 172 6.46 -15.19 -9.87
C TYR A 172 6.12 -14.86 -8.42
N LEU A 173 6.82 -15.48 -7.45
CA LEU A 173 6.62 -15.18 -6.03
C LEU A 173 6.87 -13.69 -5.73
N GLN A 174 7.91 -13.10 -6.31
CA GLN A 174 8.20 -11.67 -6.15
C GLN A 174 7.07 -10.79 -6.73
N ILE A 175 6.52 -11.14 -7.90
CA ILE A 175 5.38 -10.41 -8.47
C ILE A 175 4.14 -10.56 -7.59
N PHE A 176 3.87 -11.75 -7.05
CA PHE A 176 2.75 -11.97 -6.13
C PHE A 176 2.89 -11.15 -4.85
N ASP A 177 4.08 -11.09 -4.25
CA ASP A 177 4.33 -10.26 -3.07
C ASP A 177 4.06 -8.78 -3.36
N LEU A 178 4.48 -8.27 -4.54
CA LEU A 178 4.20 -6.90 -4.97
C LEU A 178 2.70 -6.66 -5.23
N LEU A 179 2.03 -7.63 -5.85
CA LEU A 179 0.60 -7.58 -6.10
C LEU A 179 -0.19 -7.50 -4.79
N GLU A 180 0.17 -8.31 -3.79
CA GLU A 180 -0.48 -8.30 -2.47
C GLU A 180 -0.35 -6.92 -1.81
N VAL A 181 0.84 -6.31 -1.86
CA VAL A 181 1.09 -4.98 -1.30
C VAL A 181 0.23 -3.91 -1.98
N VAL A 182 0.25 -3.83 -3.31
CA VAL A 182 -0.53 -2.81 -4.03
C VAL A 182 -2.02 -3.04 -3.88
N LEU A 183 -2.48 -4.29 -4.02
CA LEU A 183 -3.91 -4.62 -3.99
C LEU A 183 -4.53 -4.37 -2.61
N SER A 184 -3.82 -4.71 -1.53
CA SER A 184 -4.33 -4.47 -0.16
C SER A 184 -4.53 -2.99 0.12
N GLU A 185 -3.57 -2.16 -0.27
CA GLU A 185 -3.62 -0.71 -0.04
C GLU A 185 -4.65 -0.03 -0.95
N VAL A 186 -4.70 -0.35 -2.25
CA VAL A 186 -5.76 0.15 -3.16
C VAL A 186 -7.14 -0.19 -2.61
N LYS A 187 -7.37 -1.45 -2.23
CA LYS A 187 -8.67 -1.87 -1.67
C LYS A 187 -9.02 -1.12 -0.40
N PHE A 188 -8.05 -0.84 0.46
CA PHE A 188 -8.29 -0.08 1.66
C PHE A 188 -8.84 1.31 1.33
N PHE A 189 -8.18 2.04 0.43
CA PHE A 189 -8.61 3.38 0.03
C PHE A 189 -9.96 3.35 -0.70
N GLU A 190 -10.18 2.43 -1.64
CA GLU A 190 -11.47 2.30 -2.34
C GLU A 190 -12.64 2.04 -1.39
N ILE A 191 -12.46 1.11 -0.43
CA ILE A 191 -13.49 0.81 0.57
C ILE A 191 -13.79 2.04 1.43
N LYS A 192 -12.76 2.81 1.79
CA LYS A 192 -12.95 4.02 2.60
C LYS A 192 -13.61 5.14 1.81
N LEU A 193 -13.27 5.31 0.54
CA LEU A 193 -13.93 6.26 -0.34
C LEU A 193 -15.41 5.92 -0.50
N ASP A 194 -15.77 4.66 -0.73
CA ASP A 194 -17.17 4.22 -0.84
C ASP A 194 -17.96 4.39 0.48
N GLU A 195 -17.31 4.27 1.64
CA GLU A 195 -17.94 4.47 2.95
C GLU A 195 -18.27 5.95 3.23
N TYR A 196 -17.38 6.88 2.87
CA TYR A 196 -17.48 8.29 3.25
C TYR A 196 -17.91 9.23 2.12
N ALA A 197 -17.62 8.89 0.87
CA ALA A 197 -17.91 9.67 -0.32
C ALA A 197 -18.44 8.77 -1.46
N PRO A 198 -19.58 8.08 -1.26
CA PRO A 198 -20.12 7.17 -2.27
C PRO A 198 -20.47 7.95 -3.54
N ALA A 199 -20.03 7.44 -4.69
CA ALA A 199 -20.29 8.05 -6.01
C ALA A 199 -21.81 8.15 -6.32
N VAL A 200 -22.62 7.28 -5.70
CA VAL A 200 -24.08 7.31 -5.76
C VAL A 200 -24.62 7.34 -4.34
N PRO A 201 -25.45 8.33 -3.96
CA PRO A 201 -26.09 8.34 -2.65
C PRO A 201 -26.88 7.05 -2.43
N TYR A 202 -26.70 6.40 -1.27
CA TYR A 202 -27.42 5.17 -0.91
C TYR A 202 -28.95 5.29 -1.00
N SER A 203 -29.49 6.51 -0.97
CA SER A 203 -30.92 6.82 -1.17
C SER A 203 -31.43 6.56 -2.60
N GLN A 204 -30.54 6.44 -3.60
CA GLN A 204 -30.90 6.14 -4.99
C GLN A 204 -30.77 4.64 -5.33
N VAL A 205 -30.18 3.84 -4.44
CA VAL A 205 -29.93 2.39 -4.68
C VAL A 205 -31.19 1.54 -4.41
N SER A 206 -32.27 2.13 -3.90
CA SER A 206 -33.49 1.42 -3.48
C SER A 206 -34.59 1.26 -4.55
N ASP A 207 -34.41 1.70 -5.80
CA ASP A 207 -35.45 1.53 -6.84
C ASP A 207 -35.35 0.22 -7.64
N ALA A 208 -34.38 -0.64 -7.34
CA ALA A 208 -34.25 -1.94 -8.00
C ALA A 208 -34.89 -3.06 -7.17
N ARG A 209 -36.08 -3.47 -7.63
CA ARG A 209 -36.76 -4.77 -7.39
C ARG A 209 -37.66 -4.87 -6.16
N TYR A 210 -38.77 -4.16 -6.19
CA TYR A 210 -40.02 -4.84 -5.83
C TYR A 210 -40.36 -5.80 -6.96
N TYR A 211 -40.04 -7.08 -6.80
CA TYR A 211 -40.75 -8.12 -7.54
C TYR A 211 -42.22 -8.02 -7.11
N SER A 212 -43.03 -7.30 -7.88
CA SER A 212 -44.47 -7.47 -7.84
C SER A 212 -44.75 -8.89 -8.31
N GLY A 213 -45.00 -9.77 -7.36
CA GLY A 213 -45.55 -11.10 -7.64
C GLY A 213 -46.95 -10.93 -8.20
N MET A 214 -47.10 -11.24 -9.49
CA MET A 214 -48.32 -11.79 -10.07
C MET A 214 -47.95 -13.12 -10.71
#